data_AF-F6WBN2-F1
#
_entry.id   AF-F6WBN2-F1
#
_cell.length_a   1.000
_cell.length_b   1.000
_cell.length_c   1.000
_cell.angle_alpha   90.00
_cell.angle_beta   90.00
_cell.angle_gamma   90.00
#
_symmetry.space_group_name_H-M   'P 1'
#
loop_
_entity.id
_entity.type
_entity.pdbx_description
1 polymer ?
#
loop_
_entity_poly.entity_id
_entity_poly.type
_entity_poly.pdbx_seq_one_letter_code
_entity_poly.pdbx_strand_id
1 'polypeptide(L)'
;IRVDDIKDTTVSGLEGCAYKDKVTSSDGIEQDTEVKISINVDRVYTDTKHHVVTHAGGRIQVEKEGLPDTVLWNPWIEKSQAMSDFNNDGWMNMVCVEPGFVGKRKVLGAGEEFGCKQTLTVLD
;
A
#
# COMPACT_ATOMS: atom_id res chain seq x y z
N ILE A 1 3.12 -2.34 7.58
CA ILE A 1 2.38 -3.38 8.33
C ILE A 1 3.30 -4.58 8.49
N ARG A 2 3.44 -5.13 9.70
CA ARG A 2 4.23 -6.35 9.94
C ARG A 2 3.44 -7.56 9.45
N VAL A 3 4.09 -8.44 8.70
CA VAL A 3 3.54 -9.73 8.24
C VAL A 3 4.55 -10.84 8.55
N ASP A 4 4.13 -12.10 8.50
CA ASP A 4 5.04 -13.23 8.78
C ASP A 4 5.97 -13.50 7.60
N ASP A 5 5.41 -13.64 6.40
CA ASP A 5 6.18 -13.71 5.14
C ASP A 5 5.37 -13.03 4.03
N ILE A 6 5.98 -12.06 3.36
CA ILE A 6 5.39 -11.32 2.24
C ILE A 6 5.00 -12.24 1.07
N LYS A 7 5.68 -13.39 0.91
CA LYS A 7 5.38 -14.37 -0.15
C LYS A 7 4.02 -15.04 0.03
N ASP A 8 3.57 -15.16 1.28
CA ASP A 8 2.27 -15.72 1.65
C ASP A 8 1.26 -14.64 2.06
N THR A 9 1.58 -13.37 1.76
CA THR A 9 0.73 -12.22 2.08
C THR A 9 -0.07 -11.79 0.84
N THR A 10 -1.34 -11.46 1.05
CA THR A 10 -2.21 -10.83 0.03
C THR A 10 -2.76 -9.50 0.52
N VAL A 11 -3.06 -8.60 -0.42
CA VAL A 11 -3.78 -7.35 -0.17
C VAL A 11 -5.02 -7.28 -1.07
N SER A 12 -6.20 -7.23 -0.45
CA SER A 12 -7.48 -7.07 -1.17
C SER A 12 -8.01 -5.64 -1.08
N GLY A 13 -9.01 -5.31 -1.90
CA GLY A 13 -9.61 -3.96 -1.96
C GLY A 13 -9.03 -3.06 -3.05
N LEU A 14 -8.17 -3.61 -3.90
CA LEU A 14 -7.52 -2.91 -5.02
C LEU A 14 -8.08 -3.30 -6.40
N GLU A 15 -8.86 -4.37 -6.50
CA GLU A 15 -9.46 -4.84 -7.76
C GLU A 15 -10.20 -3.71 -8.49
N GLY A 16 -9.97 -3.60 -9.79
CA GLY A 16 -10.56 -2.59 -10.66
C GLY A 16 -10.02 -1.17 -10.45
N CYS A 17 -9.13 -0.94 -9.47
CA CYS A 17 -8.53 0.37 -9.25
C CYS A 17 -7.43 0.62 -10.28
N ALA A 18 -7.42 1.83 -10.84
CA ALA A 18 -6.30 2.29 -11.65
C ALA A 18 -5.08 2.53 -10.75
N TYR A 19 -3.89 2.22 -11.26
CA TYR A 19 -2.64 2.49 -10.58
C TYR A 19 -1.56 3.01 -11.52
N LYS A 20 -0.61 3.74 -10.92
CA LYS A 20 0.68 4.07 -11.52
C LYS A 20 1.77 3.29 -10.82
N ASP A 21 2.52 2.49 -11.58
CA ASP A 21 3.67 1.73 -11.10
C ASP A 21 4.95 2.56 -11.26
N LYS A 22 5.56 2.94 -10.15
CA LYS A 22 6.77 3.76 -10.12
C LYS A 22 8.03 2.96 -10.44
N VAL A 23 7.98 1.62 -10.35
CA VAL A 23 9.12 0.75 -10.70
C VAL A 23 9.25 0.68 -12.22
N THR A 24 8.14 0.43 -12.91
CA THR A 24 8.11 0.28 -14.38
C THR A 24 7.79 1.58 -15.12
N SER A 25 7.37 2.62 -14.39
CA SER A 25 6.88 3.89 -14.96
C SER A 25 5.69 3.70 -15.90
N SER A 26 4.81 2.74 -15.60
CA SER A 26 3.62 2.42 -16.39
C SER A 26 2.34 2.60 -15.59
N ASP A 27 1.23 2.79 -16.30
CA ASP A 27 -0.11 2.80 -15.71
C ASP A 27 -0.81 1.45 -15.95
N GLY A 28 -1.76 1.10 -15.10
CA GLY A 28 -2.52 -0.15 -15.19
C GLY A 28 -3.84 -0.12 -14.43
N ILE A 29 -4.61 -1.21 -14.55
CA ILE A 29 -5.81 -1.47 -13.76
C ILE A 29 -5.61 -2.82 -13.08
N GLU A 30 -5.80 -2.86 -11.76
CA GLU A 30 -5.70 -4.11 -11.01
C GLU A 30 -6.79 -5.09 -11.42
N GLN A 31 -6.41 -6.29 -11.80
CA GLN A 31 -7.36 -7.35 -12.17
C GLN A 31 -7.47 -8.40 -11.06
N ASP A 32 -6.51 -8.43 -10.13
CA ASP A 32 -6.52 -9.40 -9.05
C ASP A 32 -7.45 -8.93 -7.93
N THR A 33 -8.32 -9.83 -7.47
CA THR A 33 -9.13 -9.66 -6.26
C THR A 33 -8.26 -9.53 -5.01
N GLU A 34 -7.12 -10.22 -5.02
CA GLU A 34 -6.11 -10.25 -3.98
C GLU A 34 -4.70 -10.12 -4.60
N VAL A 35 -4.08 -8.96 -4.39
CA VAL A 35 -2.74 -8.68 -4.92
C VAL A 35 -1.70 -9.45 -4.12
N LYS A 36 -0.90 -10.27 -4.82
CA LYS A 36 0.30 -10.94 -4.26
C LYS A 36 1.55 -10.16 -4.62
N ILE A 37 2.47 -10.03 -3.67
CA ILE A 37 3.73 -9.32 -3.88
C ILE A 37 4.87 -10.34 -3.99
N SER A 38 5.38 -10.52 -5.21
CA SER A 38 6.46 -11.46 -5.53
C SER A 38 7.71 -10.79 -6.12
N ILE A 39 7.68 -9.47 -6.24
CA ILE A 39 8.74 -8.62 -6.79
C ILE A 39 8.77 -7.28 -6.05
N ASN A 40 9.72 -6.41 -6.41
CA ASN A 40 9.68 -5.01 -5.98
C ASN A 40 8.42 -4.34 -6.54
N VAL A 41 7.56 -3.85 -5.65
CA VAL A 41 6.30 -3.17 -5.98
C VAL A 41 6.35 -1.77 -5.39
N ASP A 42 6.01 -0.78 -6.21
CA ASP A 42 5.84 0.60 -5.78
C ASP A 42 4.72 1.28 -6.58
N ARG A 43 3.46 1.01 -6.19
CA ARG A 43 2.27 1.39 -6.98
C ARG A 43 1.41 2.39 -6.23
N VAL A 44 0.96 3.43 -6.93
CA VAL A 44 -0.03 4.39 -6.42
C VAL A 44 -1.39 4.08 -7.05
N TYR A 45 -2.31 3.54 -6.26
CA TYR A 45 -3.68 3.28 -6.66
C TYR A 45 -4.56 4.50 -6.35
N THR A 46 -5.42 4.88 -7.29
CA THR A 46 -6.33 6.03 -7.15
C THR A 46 -7.77 5.60 -6.89
N ASP A 47 -8.57 6.47 -6.26
CA ASP A 47 -9.99 6.25 -5.96
C ASP A 47 -10.28 4.96 -5.16
N THR A 48 -9.41 4.67 -4.20
CA THR A 48 -9.44 3.48 -3.35
C THR A 48 -10.19 3.71 -2.04
N LYS A 49 -10.83 2.65 -1.51
CA LYS A 49 -11.61 2.70 -0.27
C LYS A 49 -10.85 2.14 0.93
N HIS A 50 -11.08 0.88 1.29
CA HIS A 50 -10.39 0.20 2.39
C HIS A 50 -9.67 -1.03 1.83
N HIS A 51 -8.71 -1.54 2.59
CA HIS A 51 -7.90 -2.70 2.20
C HIS A 51 -7.82 -3.69 3.33
N VAL A 52 -7.63 -4.97 3.00
CA VAL A 52 -7.31 -6.01 3.98
C VAL A 52 -6.00 -6.66 3.60
N VAL A 53 -5.05 -6.63 4.52
CA VAL A 53 -3.81 -7.40 4.44
C VAL A 53 -4.03 -8.72 5.14
N THR A 54 -3.89 -9.82 4.41
CA THR A 54 -4.03 -11.19 4.94
C THR A 54 -2.66 -11.85 4.91
N HIS A 55 -2.22 -12.42 6.04
CA HIS A 55 -1.00 -13.20 6.16
C HIS A 55 -1.22 -14.38 7.13
N ALA A 56 -0.24 -15.27 7.29
CA ALA A 56 -0.37 -16.47 8.12
C ALA A 56 -0.84 -16.20 9.56
N GLY A 57 -0.34 -15.13 10.17
CA GLY A 57 -0.65 -14.70 11.54
C GLY A 57 -1.94 -13.89 11.69
N GLY A 58 -2.70 -13.64 10.62
CA GLY A 58 -4.01 -13.01 10.71
C GLY A 58 -4.30 -11.99 9.62
N ARG A 59 -5.29 -11.13 9.90
CA ARG A 59 -5.80 -10.14 8.95
C ARG A 59 -5.81 -8.76 9.57
N ILE A 60 -5.37 -7.76 8.82
CA ILE A 60 -5.34 -6.37 9.24
C ILE A 60 -6.12 -5.55 8.23
N GLN A 61 -7.18 -4.89 8.70
CA GLN A 61 -7.95 -3.95 7.91
C GLN A 61 -7.32 -2.55 7.99
N VAL A 62 -7.19 -1.92 6.82
CA VAL A 62 -6.73 -0.54 6.64
C VAL A 62 -7.91 0.29 6.16
N GLU A 63 -8.46 1.10 7.05
CA GLU A 63 -9.52 2.07 6.73
C GLU A 63 -8.92 3.48 6.64
N LYS A 64 -9.55 4.32 5.82
CA LYS A 64 -9.04 5.66 5.51
C LYS A 64 -10.17 6.64 5.23
N GLU A 65 -10.01 7.85 5.74
CA GLU A 65 -10.92 8.98 5.56
C GLU A 65 -10.13 10.20 5.08
N GLY A 66 -10.68 10.94 4.11
CA GLY A 66 -10.03 12.13 3.53
C GLY A 66 -8.82 11.83 2.63
N LEU A 67 -8.52 10.55 2.37
CA LEU A 67 -7.39 10.09 1.56
C LEU A 67 -7.94 9.30 0.37
N PRO A 68 -7.85 9.77 -0.89
CA PRO A 68 -8.40 9.04 -2.04
C PRO A 68 -7.47 7.95 -2.57
N ASP A 69 -6.16 8.04 -2.29
CA ASP A 69 -5.15 7.21 -2.91
C ASP A 69 -4.57 6.18 -1.92
N THR A 70 -3.98 5.11 -2.44
CA THR A 70 -3.24 4.15 -1.61
C THR A 70 -1.95 3.76 -2.31
N VAL A 71 -0.82 3.88 -1.62
CA VAL A 71 0.44 3.30 -2.10
C VAL A 71 0.55 1.87 -1.60
N LEU A 72 0.82 0.93 -2.51
CA LEU A 72 1.26 -0.43 -2.16
C LEU A 72 2.76 -0.51 -2.41
N TRP A 73 3.52 -0.85 -1.38
CA TRP A 73 4.97 -0.89 -1.47
C TRP A 73 5.60 -2.08 -0.74
N ASN A 74 6.55 -2.72 -1.41
CA ASN A 74 7.54 -3.60 -0.82
C ASN A 74 8.84 -3.50 -1.65
N PRO A 75 10.00 -3.22 -1.04
CA PRO A 75 11.25 -2.98 -1.76
C PRO A 75 11.84 -4.24 -2.42
N TRP A 76 11.43 -5.43 -1.96
CA TRP A 76 12.07 -6.70 -2.32
C TRP A 76 13.58 -6.71 -2.04
N ILE A 77 14.29 -7.68 -2.60
CA ILE A 77 15.68 -8.01 -2.27
C ILE A 77 16.64 -6.85 -2.57
N GLU A 78 16.77 -6.45 -3.83
CA GLU A 78 17.84 -5.52 -4.28
C GLU A 78 17.69 -4.13 -3.67
N LYS A 79 16.47 -3.60 -3.60
CA LYS A 79 16.22 -2.27 -3.04
C LYS A 79 16.45 -2.26 -1.52
N SER A 80 16.12 -3.34 -0.83
CA SER A 80 16.38 -3.47 0.61
C SER A 80 17.86 -3.41 0.93
N GLN A 81 18.67 -4.16 0.17
CA GLN A 81 20.13 -4.18 0.34
C GLN A 81 20.80 -2.84 0.03
N ALA A 82 20.16 -2.02 -0.81
CA ALA A 82 20.66 -0.70 -1.16
C ALA A 82 20.32 0.40 -0.14
N MET A 83 19.39 0.14 0.80
CA MET A 83 19.00 1.10 1.83
C MET A 83 19.83 0.87 3.10
N SER A 84 20.75 1.78 3.39
CA SER A 84 21.71 1.64 4.51
C SER A 84 21.08 1.61 5.90
N ASP A 85 19.87 2.14 6.03
CA ASP A 85 19.07 2.16 7.25
C ASP A 85 17.99 1.06 7.31
N PHE A 86 17.97 0.17 6.31
CA PHE A 86 17.01 -0.92 6.20
C PHE A 86 17.71 -2.28 6.35
N ASN A 87 17.06 -3.22 7.02
CA ASN A 87 17.58 -4.59 7.12
C ASN A 87 17.51 -5.27 5.75
N ASN A 88 18.60 -5.86 5.27
CA ASN A 88 18.70 -6.56 3.98
C ASN A 88 17.54 -7.54 3.73
N ASP A 89 17.08 -8.25 4.76
CA ASP A 89 15.98 -9.22 4.68
C ASP A 89 14.66 -8.68 5.27
N GLY A 90 14.63 -7.41 5.70
CA GLY A 90 13.46 -6.79 6.32
C GLY A 90 12.23 -6.73 5.42
N TRP A 91 12.41 -6.82 4.09
CA TRP A 91 11.32 -6.86 3.12
C TRP A 91 10.43 -8.09 3.29
N MET A 92 10.95 -9.19 3.86
CA MET A 92 10.19 -10.42 4.03
C MET A 92 9.04 -10.27 5.02
N ASN A 93 9.18 -9.39 6.02
CA ASN A 93 8.22 -9.28 7.14
C ASN A 93 7.40 -7.99 7.11
N MET A 94 7.33 -7.32 5.95
CA MET A 94 6.60 -6.07 5.83
C MET A 94 5.81 -5.95 4.52
N VAL A 95 4.67 -5.28 4.59
CA VAL A 95 4.01 -4.65 3.44
C VAL A 95 3.58 -3.24 3.83
N CYS A 96 3.79 -2.29 2.94
CA CYS A 96 3.27 -0.94 3.10
C CYS A 96 1.98 -0.80 2.31
N VAL A 97 0.91 -0.46 3.01
CA VAL A 97 -0.39 -0.05 2.46
C VAL A 97 -0.62 1.34 3.03
N GLU A 98 -0.41 2.36 2.19
CA GLU A 98 -0.27 3.74 2.63
C GLU A 98 -1.41 4.59 2.06
N PRO A 99 -2.53 4.72 2.80
CA PRO A 99 -3.53 5.75 2.55
C PRO A 99 -2.89 7.13 2.35
N GLY A 100 -3.24 7.80 1.25
CA GLY A 100 -2.63 9.08 0.88
C GLY A 100 -3.54 9.98 0.03
N PHE A 101 -3.06 11.21 -0.17
CA PHE A 101 -3.57 12.15 -1.17
C PHE A 101 -2.37 12.60 -2.00
N VAL A 102 -1.99 11.76 -2.98
CA VAL A 102 -0.70 11.82 -3.68
C VAL A 102 -0.84 11.77 -5.21
N GLY A 103 -1.97 11.29 -5.73
CA GLY A 103 -2.25 11.28 -7.16
C GLY A 103 -2.43 12.68 -7.74
N LYS A 104 -2.79 13.65 -6.88
CA LYS A 104 -2.83 15.08 -7.22
C LYS A 104 -2.56 15.94 -5.98
N ARG A 105 -2.22 17.20 -6.19
CA ARG A 105 -2.02 18.16 -5.10
C ARG A 105 -3.37 18.56 -4.47
N LYS A 106 -3.52 18.39 -3.16
CA LYS A 106 -4.58 19.02 -2.38
C LYS A 106 -4.27 20.51 -2.24
N VAL A 107 -5.19 21.36 -2.65
CA VAL A 107 -5.11 22.82 -2.51
C VAL A 107 -6.15 23.25 -1.48
N LEU A 108 -5.77 24.16 -0.58
CA LEU A 108 -6.64 24.76 0.42
C LEU A 108 -6.73 26.26 0.18
N GLY A 109 -7.94 26.79 0.27
CA GLY A 109 -8.21 28.22 0.31
C GLY A 109 -7.91 28.84 1.67
N ALA A 110 -7.97 30.18 1.75
CA ALA A 110 -7.80 30.89 3.00
C ALA A 110 -8.91 30.49 4.00
N GLY A 111 -8.51 30.04 5.19
CA GLY A 111 -9.42 29.60 6.24
C GLY A 111 -9.95 28.16 6.07
N GLU A 112 -9.54 27.43 5.03
CA GLU A 112 -9.89 26.01 4.90
C GLU A 112 -8.93 25.11 5.70
N GLU A 113 -9.47 24.00 6.18
CA GLU A 113 -8.72 22.97 6.89
C GLU A 113 -8.77 21.64 6.12
N PHE A 114 -7.76 20.81 6.32
CA PHE A 114 -7.72 19.45 5.82
C PHE A 114 -7.52 18.48 6.97
N GLY A 115 -8.50 17.61 7.17
CA GLY A 115 -8.42 16.47 8.07
C GLY A 115 -8.37 15.17 7.29
N CYS A 116 -7.55 14.24 7.74
CA CYS A 116 -7.51 12.88 7.26
C CYS A 116 -7.26 11.90 8.41
N LYS A 117 -7.57 10.63 8.18
CA LYS A 117 -7.41 9.59 9.18
C LYS A 117 -7.10 8.26 8.51
N GLN A 118 -6.26 7.48 9.17
CA GLN A 118 -6.08 6.06 8.91
C GLN A 118 -6.42 5.30 10.20
N THR A 119 -7.20 4.23 10.08
CA THR A 119 -7.49 3.30 11.17
C THR A 119 -6.94 1.93 10.77
N LEU A 120 -6.17 1.30 11.67
CA LEU A 120 -5.70 -0.07 11.52
C LEU A 120 -6.45 -0.93 12.53
N THR A 121 -7.12 -1.97 12.04
CA THR A 121 -7.90 -2.90 12.88
C THR A 121 -7.38 -4.31 12.65
N VAL A 122 -6.96 -5.00 13.71
CA VAL A 122 -6.73 -6.45 13.67
C VAL A 122 -8.09 -7.12 13.62
N LEU A 123 -8.33 -7.95 12.60
CA LEU A 123 -9.57 -8.69 12.46
C LEU A 123 -9.43 -10.05 13.17
N ASP A 124 -10.50 -10.46 13.84
CA ASP A 124 -10.61 -11.77 14.51
C ASP A 124 -10.71 -12.94 13.52
#